data_AF-A0A355B8L3-F1
#
_entry.id   AF-A0A355B8L3-F1
#
_cell.length_a   1.000
_cell.length_b   1.000
_cell.length_c   1.000
_cell.angle_alpha   90.00
_cell.angle_beta   90.00
_cell.angle_gamma   90.00
#
_symmetry.space_group_name_H-M   'P 1'
#
loop_
_entity.id
_entity.type
_entity.pdbx_description
1 polymer ?
#
loop_
_entity_poly.entity_id
_entity_poly.type
_entity_poly.pdbx_seq_one_letter_code
_entity_poly.pdbx_strand_id
1 'polypeptide(L)'
;MKKLEKYIDKEEIWKTVPKIFHEIDGLLFHVTSEVGLKGIMNDKAIKPYDGTFPAAWSVHKNATTYGLKNNYVCLFNFQNCLIENKLKYPSQWHNVVLSHSPFNFLIELDYELLKDNLILNEIAVEETKYSIKFIPYVEIWHKKPILLSSFKKIHIMANILTNTNEDYFIRKLDIDDCLFDNIELYKQEAHIKYADEFKHYQILIKNLKRVNNL
;
A
#
# COMPACT_ATOMS: atom_id res chain seq x y z
N MET A 1 16.90 3.52 29.93
CA MET A 1 15.93 3.79 28.84
C MET A 1 14.57 4.36 29.27
N LYS A 2 14.18 4.41 30.56
CA LYS A 2 12.85 4.87 31.03
C LYS A 2 12.59 6.40 31.05
N LYS A 3 13.38 7.25 30.37
CA LYS A 3 13.31 8.73 30.54
C LYS A 3 12.82 9.51 29.32
N LEU A 4 12.67 8.88 28.14
CA LEU A 4 12.22 9.56 26.91
C LEU A 4 10.70 9.46 26.67
N GLU A 5 10.03 8.44 27.21
CA GLU A 5 8.57 8.26 27.06
C GLU A 5 7.74 9.40 27.64
N LYS A 6 8.27 10.17 28.61
CA LYS A 6 7.57 11.32 29.21
C LYS A 6 7.68 12.63 28.42
N TYR A 7 8.56 12.67 27.41
CA TYR A 7 8.83 13.88 26.61
C TYR A 7 8.27 13.81 25.20
N ILE A 8 7.68 12.67 24.86
CA ILE A 8 6.97 12.49 23.60
C ILE A 8 5.50 12.57 23.97
N ASP A 9 4.93 13.76 23.87
CA ASP A 9 3.48 13.86 23.83
C ASP A 9 3.02 13.04 22.63
N LYS A 10 2.28 11.96 22.89
CA LYS A 10 1.85 11.03 21.84
C LYS A 10 1.09 11.78 20.76
N GLU A 11 0.41 12.87 21.09
CA GLU A 11 -0.31 13.73 20.14
C GLU A 11 0.60 14.58 19.24
N GLU A 12 1.79 14.98 19.69
CA GLU A 12 2.69 15.84 18.90
C GLU A 12 3.42 15.10 17.79
N ILE A 13 3.77 13.82 18.02
CA ILE A 13 4.38 12.99 16.97
C ILE A 13 3.49 12.95 15.74
N TRP A 14 2.18 12.78 15.91
CA TRP A 14 1.23 12.67 14.80
C TRP A 14 1.13 13.92 13.92
N LYS A 15 1.56 15.09 14.42
CA LYS A 15 1.65 16.33 13.61
C LYS A 15 2.81 16.29 12.61
N THR A 16 3.80 15.44 12.85
CA THR A 16 5.00 15.28 12.00
C THR A 16 4.92 14.06 11.08
N VAL A 17 3.97 13.15 11.32
CA VAL A 17 3.80 11.96 10.49
C VAL A 17 2.87 12.30 9.33
N PRO A 18 3.17 11.86 8.09
CA PRO A 18 2.29 12.09 6.94
C PRO A 18 0.85 11.68 7.25
N LYS A 19 -0.13 12.50 6.85
CA LYS A 19 -1.56 12.27 7.13
C LYS A 19 -2.01 10.84 6.79
N ILE A 20 -1.45 10.26 5.73
CA ILE A 20 -1.74 8.89 5.32
C ILE A 20 -1.54 7.85 6.44
N PHE A 21 -0.61 8.09 7.36
CA PHE A 21 -0.37 7.20 8.48
C PHE A 21 -1.59 7.05 9.38
N HIS A 22 -2.36 8.13 9.59
CA HIS A 22 -3.60 8.08 10.37
C HIS A 22 -4.67 7.18 9.76
N GLU A 23 -4.61 6.96 8.44
CA GLU A 23 -5.60 6.17 7.72
C GLU A 23 -5.22 4.69 7.62
N ILE A 24 -3.91 4.39 7.66
CA ILE A 24 -3.39 3.03 7.60
C ILE A 24 -3.04 2.44 8.98
N ASP A 25 -2.89 3.28 10.01
CA ASP A 25 -2.59 2.80 11.36
C ASP A 25 -3.74 1.92 11.87
N GLY A 26 -3.39 0.80 12.49
CA GLY A 26 -4.38 -0.19 12.92
C GLY A 26 -4.84 -1.16 11.82
N LEU A 27 -4.39 -1.03 10.58
CA LEU A 27 -4.82 -1.90 9.48
C LEU A 27 -3.85 -3.05 9.19
N LEU A 28 -4.41 -4.17 8.74
CA LEU A 28 -3.73 -5.16 7.91
C LEU A 28 -4.21 -4.96 6.48
N PHE A 29 -3.31 -4.74 5.53
CA PHE A 29 -3.72 -4.45 4.16
C PHE A 29 -2.78 -4.96 3.08
N HIS A 30 -3.32 -5.08 1.87
CA HIS A 30 -2.58 -5.25 0.63
C HIS A 30 -2.70 -3.99 -0.23
N VAL A 31 -1.63 -3.59 -0.90
CA VAL A 31 -1.62 -2.43 -1.81
C VAL A 31 -1.67 -2.93 -3.24
N THR A 32 -2.52 -2.34 -4.07
CA THR A 32 -2.60 -2.70 -5.49
C THR A 32 -2.98 -1.52 -6.38
N SER A 33 -2.86 -1.73 -7.69
CA SER A 33 -3.32 -0.81 -8.74
C SER A 33 -4.78 -1.09 -9.12
N GLU A 34 -5.39 -0.22 -9.91
CA GLU A 34 -6.75 -0.47 -10.43
C GLU A 34 -6.83 -1.77 -11.26
N VAL A 35 -5.82 -2.03 -12.09
CA VAL A 35 -5.74 -3.26 -12.90
C VAL A 35 -5.60 -4.48 -11.98
N GLY A 36 -4.78 -4.38 -10.94
CA GLY A 36 -4.61 -5.43 -9.95
C GLY A 36 -5.90 -5.70 -9.18
N LEU A 37 -6.61 -4.66 -8.75
CA LEU A 37 -7.91 -4.78 -8.09
C LEU A 37 -8.92 -5.48 -9.00
N LYS A 38 -9.02 -5.10 -10.28
CA LYS A 38 -9.90 -5.77 -11.26
C LYS A 38 -9.56 -7.27 -11.39
N GLY A 39 -8.28 -7.61 -11.46
CA GLY A 39 -7.81 -9.00 -11.47
C GLY A 39 -8.24 -9.75 -10.21
N ILE A 40 -8.00 -9.17 -9.04
CA ILE A 40 -8.37 -9.75 -7.73
C ILE A 40 -9.87 -9.99 -7.61
N MET A 41 -10.70 -9.03 -8.04
CA MET A 41 -12.16 -9.17 -8.00
C MET A 41 -12.65 -10.27 -8.93
N ASN A 42 -12.08 -10.39 -10.14
CA ASN A 42 -12.41 -11.45 -11.08
C ASN A 42 -11.98 -12.85 -10.57
N ASP A 43 -10.78 -12.93 -10.01
CA ASP A 43 -10.20 -14.16 -9.48
C ASP A 43 -10.79 -14.58 -8.13
N LYS A 44 -11.52 -13.66 -7.48
CA LYS A 44 -12.03 -13.78 -6.12
C LYS A 44 -10.95 -14.01 -5.05
N ALA A 45 -9.70 -13.61 -5.34
CA ALA A 45 -8.58 -13.75 -4.43
C ALA A 45 -7.39 -12.84 -4.78
N ILE A 46 -6.60 -12.46 -3.76
CA ILE A 46 -5.22 -12.00 -3.93
C ILE A 46 -4.34 -13.24 -4.05
N LYS A 47 -3.66 -13.40 -5.19
CA LYS A 47 -2.76 -14.53 -5.44
C LYS A 47 -1.31 -14.10 -5.30
N PRO A 48 -0.41 -15.02 -4.92
CA PRO A 48 1.02 -14.81 -5.11
C PRO A 48 1.33 -14.45 -6.56
N TYR A 49 2.38 -13.65 -6.76
CA TYR A 49 2.81 -13.28 -8.09
C TYR A 49 3.32 -14.50 -8.86
N ASP A 50 2.65 -14.84 -9.96
CA ASP A 50 2.96 -15.99 -10.82
C ASP A 50 3.58 -15.58 -12.16
N GLY A 51 3.83 -14.28 -12.38
CA GLY A 51 4.41 -13.74 -13.61
C GLY A 51 3.39 -13.47 -14.73
N THR A 52 2.09 -13.65 -14.50
CA THR A 52 1.05 -13.43 -15.53
C THR A 52 0.71 -11.95 -15.76
N PHE A 53 1.13 -11.06 -14.86
CA PHE A 53 0.99 -9.61 -14.98
C PHE A 53 2.32 -8.91 -14.70
N PRO A 54 2.52 -7.65 -15.14
CA PRO A 54 3.74 -6.91 -14.82
C PRO A 54 3.85 -6.70 -13.31
N ALA A 55 5.00 -7.01 -12.72
CA ALA A 55 5.27 -6.65 -11.33
C ALA A 55 5.13 -5.13 -11.15
N ALA A 56 4.33 -4.72 -10.16
CA ALA A 56 4.07 -3.32 -9.82
C ALA A 56 5.33 -2.52 -9.49
N TRP A 57 6.32 -3.21 -8.94
CA TRP A 57 7.61 -2.64 -8.65
C TRP A 57 8.49 -2.83 -9.89
N SER A 58 9.29 -1.81 -10.22
CA SER A 58 10.48 -1.93 -11.07
C SER A 58 11.55 -2.77 -10.36
N VAL A 59 11.16 -3.96 -9.92
CA VAL A 59 12.04 -5.03 -9.50
C VAL A 59 12.72 -5.45 -10.79
N HIS A 60 13.96 -5.01 -10.96
CA HIS A 60 14.86 -5.57 -11.97
C HIS A 60 14.64 -7.09 -12.02
N LYS A 61 14.73 -7.76 -13.18
CA LYS A 61 14.51 -9.22 -13.33
C LYS A 61 15.23 -10.11 -12.30
N ASN A 62 16.23 -9.55 -11.60
CA ASN A 62 17.08 -10.21 -10.60
C ASN A 62 16.83 -9.75 -9.15
N ALA A 63 15.94 -8.79 -8.91
CA ALA A 63 15.63 -8.38 -7.55
C ALA A 63 14.55 -9.33 -6.98
N THR A 64 14.90 -9.98 -5.89
CA THR A 64 14.06 -10.96 -5.20
C THR A 64 13.56 -10.31 -3.93
N THR A 65 12.28 -9.93 -3.88
CA THR A 65 11.65 -9.65 -2.58
C THR A 65 11.39 -10.97 -1.88
N TYR A 66 11.22 -10.95 -0.55
CA TYR A 66 10.97 -12.17 0.20
C TYR A 66 9.69 -12.88 -0.25
N GLY A 67 8.63 -12.10 -0.53
CA GLY A 67 7.38 -12.60 -1.08
C GLY A 67 7.55 -13.29 -2.44
N LEU A 68 8.30 -12.67 -3.37
CA LEU A 68 8.55 -13.26 -4.68
C LEU A 68 9.36 -14.56 -4.59
N LYS A 69 10.43 -14.57 -3.78
CA LYS A 69 11.29 -15.75 -3.62
C LYS A 69 10.52 -16.96 -3.11
N ASN A 70 9.56 -16.75 -2.22
CA ASN A 70 8.83 -17.82 -1.55
C ASN A 70 7.42 -18.04 -2.11
N ASN A 71 7.04 -17.34 -3.19
CA ASN A 71 5.70 -17.39 -3.76
C ASN A 71 4.59 -17.08 -2.74
N TYR A 72 4.76 -16.00 -1.97
CA TYR A 72 3.80 -15.53 -0.97
C TYR A 72 3.08 -14.25 -1.40
N VAL A 73 1.91 -14.00 -0.81
CA VAL A 73 1.22 -12.72 -0.93
C VAL A 73 1.85 -11.71 0.02
N CYS A 74 2.28 -10.56 -0.49
CA CYS A 74 2.84 -9.46 0.31
C CYS A 74 1.72 -8.65 0.96
N LEU A 75 1.85 -8.39 2.27
CA LEU A 75 0.90 -7.64 3.10
C LEU A 75 1.64 -6.64 3.99
N PHE A 76 0.92 -5.67 4.53
CA PHE A 76 1.42 -4.69 5.48
C PHE A 76 0.59 -4.70 6.76
N ASN A 77 1.23 -4.98 7.89
CA ASN A 77 0.59 -5.08 9.19
C ASN A 77 0.95 -3.90 10.08
N PHE A 78 0.12 -2.87 10.01
CA PHE A 78 0.14 -1.75 10.95
C PHE A 78 -0.75 -2.01 12.17
N GLN A 79 -1.62 -3.02 12.14
CA GLN A 79 -2.43 -3.39 13.30
C GLN A 79 -1.58 -3.83 14.50
N ASN A 80 -0.63 -4.74 14.28
CA ASN A 80 0.13 -5.38 15.36
C ASN A 80 1.58 -4.86 15.47
N CYS A 81 1.94 -3.82 14.73
CA CYS A 81 3.26 -3.21 14.82
C CYS A 81 3.32 -2.19 15.96
N LEU A 82 4.43 -2.15 16.71
CA LEU A 82 4.64 -1.15 17.75
C LEU A 82 4.78 0.24 17.13
N ILE A 83 4.21 1.26 17.78
CA ILE A 83 4.24 2.65 17.30
C ILE A 83 5.67 3.13 16.99
N GLU A 84 6.63 2.81 17.87
CA GLU A 84 8.04 3.15 17.69
C GLU A 84 8.67 2.52 16.45
N ASN A 85 8.20 1.36 16.00
CA ASN A 85 8.71 0.71 14.79
C ASN A 85 8.07 1.31 13.54
N LYS A 86 6.77 1.60 13.59
CA LYS A 86 6.05 2.32 12.53
C LYS A 86 6.67 3.69 12.24
N LEU A 87 7.20 4.37 13.25
CA LEU A 87 7.74 5.72 13.08
C LEU A 87 9.20 5.77 12.61
N LYS A 88 9.90 4.63 12.53
CA LYS A 88 11.32 4.60 12.12
C LYS A 88 11.55 4.88 10.64
N TYR A 89 10.60 4.54 9.76
CA TYR A 89 10.78 4.68 8.30
C TYR A 89 9.55 5.28 7.58
N PRO A 90 9.05 6.44 8.00
CA PRO A 90 7.82 7.05 7.47
C PRO A 90 7.81 7.22 5.94
N SER A 91 8.97 7.51 5.35
CA SER A 91 9.12 7.65 3.90
C SER A 91 8.95 6.34 3.12
N GLN A 92 9.28 5.19 3.72
CA GLN A 92 9.12 3.90 3.04
C GLN A 92 7.64 3.52 2.90
N TRP A 93 6.84 3.76 3.94
CA TRP A 93 5.41 3.43 3.91
C TRP A 93 4.65 4.36 2.97
N HIS A 94 5.02 5.63 2.98
CA HIS A 94 4.49 6.62 2.05
C HIS A 94 4.69 6.18 0.60
N ASN A 95 5.91 5.79 0.23
CA ASN A 95 6.21 5.29 -1.11
C ASN A 95 5.43 4.03 -1.47
N VAL A 96 5.19 3.13 -0.51
CA VAL A 96 4.40 1.91 -0.72
C VAL A 96 2.96 2.24 -1.03
N VAL A 97 2.33 3.02 -0.16
CA VAL A 97 0.90 3.33 -0.22
C VAL A 97 0.58 4.21 -1.42
N LEU A 98 1.58 4.90 -1.97
CA LEU A 98 1.47 5.79 -3.13
C LEU A 98 2.16 5.25 -4.39
N SER A 99 2.54 3.97 -4.37
CA SER A 99 3.30 3.33 -5.45
C SER A 99 2.57 3.28 -6.79
N HIS A 100 1.24 3.38 -6.78
CA HIS A 100 0.37 3.40 -7.95
C HIS A 100 -0.20 4.79 -8.17
N SER A 101 0.31 5.49 -9.17
CA SER A 101 -0.22 6.80 -9.54
C SER A 101 -1.11 6.70 -10.78
N PRO A 102 -2.23 7.44 -10.86
CA PRO A 102 -2.71 8.44 -9.90
C PRO A 102 -3.58 7.90 -8.75
N PHE A 103 -4.07 6.65 -8.85
CA PHE A 103 -4.94 6.06 -7.83
C PHE A 103 -4.32 4.79 -7.25
N ASN A 104 -4.31 4.71 -5.92
CA ASN A 104 -3.88 3.56 -5.13
C ASN A 104 -5.08 2.90 -4.47
N PHE A 105 -5.01 1.59 -4.30
CA PHE A 105 -6.05 0.81 -3.64
C PHE A 105 -5.43 0.03 -2.50
N LEU A 106 -5.91 0.27 -1.27
CA LEU A 106 -5.60 -0.55 -0.11
C LEU A 106 -6.77 -1.49 0.15
N ILE A 107 -6.49 -2.79 0.10
CA ILE A 107 -7.45 -3.82 0.47
C ILE A 107 -7.26 -4.09 1.95
N GLU A 108 -8.17 -3.63 2.79
CA GLU A 108 -8.18 -3.93 4.22
C GLU A 108 -8.61 -5.38 4.43
N LEU A 109 -7.87 -6.11 5.25
CA LEU A 109 -8.04 -7.54 5.48
C LEU A 109 -8.34 -7.84 6.94
N ASP A 110 -9.11 -8.90 7.17
CA ASP A 110 -9.37 -9.43 8.51
C ASP A 110 -8.19 -10.27 9.00
N TYR A 111 -7.51 -9.79 10.05
CA TYR A 111 -6.39 -10.50 10.65
C TYR A 111 -6.77 -11.88 11.19
N GLU A 112 -7.95 -12.02 11.81
CA GLU A 112 -8.36 -13.27 12.46
C GLU A 112 -8.56 -14.40 11.47
N LEU A 113 -8.98 -14.07 10.24
CA LEU A 113 -9.16 -15.03 9.15
C LEU A 113 -7.83 -15.45 8.50
N LEU A 114 -6.75 -14.70 8.70
CA LEU A 114 -5.48 -14.89 8.00
C LEU A 114 -4.33 -15.38 8.89
N LYS A 115 -4.42 -15.15 10.20
CA LYS A 115 -3.31 -15.31 11.17
C LYS A 115 -2.56 -16.64 11.07
N ASP A 116 -3.25 -17.75 10.79
CA ASP A 116 -2.66 -19.09 10.78
C ASP A 116 -1.69 -19.33 9.61
N ASN A 117 -1.72 -18.50 8.57
CA ASN A 117 -0.84 -18.63 7.40
C ASN A 117 0.07 -17.40 7.20
N LEU A 118 0.15 -16.51 8.19
CA LEU A 118 1.04 -15.34 8.14
C LEU A 118 2.49 -15.75 8.43
N ILE A 119 3.41 -15.12 7.70
CA ILE A 119 4.84 -15.09 7.95
C ILE A 119 5.19 -13.69 8.40
N LEU A 120 5.67 -13.56 9.62
CA LEU A 120 6.05 -12.28 10.19
C LEU A 120 7.41 -11.82 9.68
N ASN A 121 7.67 -10.53 9.84
CA ASN A 121 8.89 -9.88 9.37
C ASN A 121 10.15 -10.52 9.98
N GLU A 122 10.08 -10.88 11.27
CA GLU A 122 11.17 -11.47 12.04
C GLU A 122 11.64 -12.79 11.44
N ILE A 123 10.73 -13.61 10.91
CA ILE A 123 11.06 -14.87 10.25
C ILE A 123 11.87 -14.61 8.98
N ALA A 124 11.46 -13.63 8.16
CA ALA A 124 12.21 -13.27 6.95
C ALA A 124 13.59 -12.71 7.29
N VAL A 125 13.71 -11.93 8.37
CA VAL A 125 15.00 -11.45 8.90
C VAL A 125 15.91 -12.62 9.27
N GLU A 126 15.40 -13.60 10.02
CA GLU A 126 16.16 -14.77 10.45
C GLU A 126 16.65 -15.61 9.27
N GLU A 127 15.77 -15.89 8.31
CA GLU A 127 16.07 -16.74 7.15
C GLU A 127 17.04 -16.08 6.16
N THR A 128 16.92 -14.76 5.97
CA THR A 128 17.68 -14.04 4.92
C THR A 128 18.84 -13.24 5.46
N LYS A 129 18.91 -12.98 6.77
CA LYS A 129 19.91 -12.10 7.39
C LYS A 129 20.00 -10.74 6.67
N TYR A 130 18.84 -10.17 6.29
CA TYR A 130 18.71 -8.92 5.52
C TYR A 130 19.34 -8.93 4.11
N SER A 131 19.69 -10.11 3.57
CA SER A 131 20.21 -10.22 2.19
C SER A 131 19.15 -9.94 1.11
N ILE A 132 17.88 -9.89 1.50
CA ILE A 132 16.73 -9.68 0.62
C ILE A 132 16.01 -8.40 1.04
N LYS A 133 15.51 -7.64 0.06
CA LYS A 133 14.76 -6.42 0.31
C LYS A 133 13.33 -6.74 0.78
N PHE A 134 12.96 -6.12 1.89
CA PHE A 134 11.60 -6.00 2.41
C PHE A 134 11.53 -4.78 3.31
N ILE A 135 10.32 -4.40 3.68
CA ILE A 135 10.01 -3.21 4.46
C ILE A 135 9.97 -3.61 5.94
N PRO A 136 10.93 -3.16 6.77
CA PRO A 136 11.10 -3.67 8.12
C PRO A 136 9.87 -3.50 9.00
N TYR A 137 9.64 -4.45 9.90
CA TYR A 137 8.58 -4.46 10.94
C TYR A 137 7.13 -4.52 10.46
N VAL A 138 6.80 -3.95 9.30
CA VAL A 138 5.41 -3.84 8.82
C VAL A 138 5.12 -4.76 7.64
N GLU A 139 6.09 -5.06 6.76
CA GLU A 139 5.84 -6.04 5.71
C GLU A 139 5.84 -7.45 6.28
N ILE A 140 4.74 -8.14 6.02
CA ILE A 140 4.53 -9.54 6.35
C ILE A 140 3.99 -10.26 5.12
N TRP A 141 3.91 -11.58 5.17
CA TRP A 141 3.50 -12.37 4.00
C TRP A 141 2.45 -13.41 4.37
N HIS A 142 1.63 -13.80 3.40
CA HIS A 142 0.65 -14.88 3.56
C HIS A 142 0.98 -16.02 2.59
N LYS A 143 1.06 -17.24 3.11
CA LYS A 143 1.55 -18.42 2.35
C LYS A 143 0.65 -18.86 1.20
N LYS A 144 -0.62 -18.47 1.22
CA LYS A 144 -1.67 -18.94 0.31
C LYS A 144 -2.37 -17.77 -0.36
N PRO A 145 -3.12 -17.99 -1.44
CA PRO A 145 -4.06 -16.99 -1.92
C PRO A 145 -5.02 -16.53 -0.80
N ILE A 146 -5.36 -15.25 -0.80
CA ILE A 146 -6.25 -14.62 0.17
C ILE A 146 -7.61 -14.41 -0.50
N LEU A 147 -8.64 -15.08 -0.01
CA LEU A 147 -9.98 -15.04 -0.60
C LEU A 147 -10.70 -13.73 -0.31
N LEU A 148 -11.64 -13.33 -1.18
CA LEU A 148 -12.48 -12.13 -0.97
C LEU A 148 -13.23 -12.13 0.38
N SER A 149 -13.55 -13.30 0.92
CA SER A 149 -14.21 -13.43 2.24
C SER A 149 -13.37 -12.85 3.39
N SER A 150 -12.07 -12.66 3.19
CA SER A 150 -11.18 -12.05 4.19
C SER A 150 -11.07 -10.53 4.03
N PHE A 151 -11.74 -9.93 3.05
CA PHE A 151 -11.64 -8.50 2.81
C PHE A 151 -12.70 -7.75 3.61
N LYS A 152 -12.32 -6.62 4.19
CA LYS A 152 -13.21 -5.76 4.99
C LYS A 152 -13.70 -4.55 4.21
N LYS A 153 -12.76 -3.81 3.61
CA LYS A 153 -13.01 -2.57 2.86
C LYS A 153 -11.95 -2.37 1.79
N ILE A 154 -12.28 -1.58 0.77
CA ILE A 154 -11.31 -1.03 -0.18
C ILE A 154 -11.13 0.45 0.12
N HIS A 155 -9.90 0.88 0.38
CA HIS A 155 -9.57 2.28 0.53
C HIS A 155 -8.99 2.76 -0.80
N ILE A 156 -9.75 3.58 -1.52
CA ILE A 156 -9.26 4.22 -2.73
C ILE A 156 -8.61 5.55 -2.35
N MET A 157 -7.42 5.79 -2.90
CA MET A 157 -6.65 6.98 -2.63
C MET A 157 -6.24 7.66 -3.94
N ALA A 158 -6.42 8.97 -4.01
CA ALA A 158 -5.86 9.78 -5.09
C ALA A 158 -4.54 10.39 -4.61
N ASN A 159 -3.46 10.16 -5.35
CA ASN A 159 -2.19 10.85 -5.11
C ASN A 159 -2.20 12.19 -5.84
N ILE A 160 -2.13 13.29 -5.09
CA ILE A 160 -2.24 14.64 -5.63
C ILE A 160 -0.97 15.41 -5.23
N LEU A 161 -0.08 15.54 -6.21
CA LEU A 161 1.10 16.39 -6.07
C LEU A 161 0.65 17.84 -6.21
N THR A 162 0.48 18.54 -5.08
CA THR A 162 0.30 20.00 -5.10
C THR A 162 1.64 20.70 -4.94
N ASN A 163 1.73 21.96 -5.38
CA ASN A 163 2.96 22.76 -5.32
C ASN A 163 3.46 23.05 -3.90
N THR A 164 2.66 22.79 -2.86
CA THR A 164 2.92 23.25 -1.50
C THR A 164 2.78 22.19 -0.41
N ASN A 165 2.17 21.03 -0.69
CA ASN A 165 2.08 19.87 0.21
C ASN A 165 1.56 18.64 -0.56
N GLU A 166 1.89 17.44 -0.11
CA GLU A 166 1.17 16.24 -0.56
C GLU A 166 -0.17 16.20 0.18
N ASP A 167 -1.28 16.28 -0.57
CA ASP A 167 -2.61 16.12 0.00
C ASP A 167 -3.22 14.83 -0.54
N TYR A 168 -3.92 14.12 0.34
CA TYR A 168 -4.50 12.82 0.03
C TYR A 168 -6.01 12.93 0.12
N PHE A 169 -6.67 12.55 -0.96
CA PHE A 169 -8.08 12.21 -0.90
C PHE A 169 -8.16 10.70 -0.71
N ILE A 170 -8.93 10.25 0.29
CA ILE A 170 -9.14 8.83 0.58
C ILE A 170 -10.63 8.60 0.78
N ARG A 171 -11.14 7.50 0.25
CA ARG A 171 -12.51 7.03 0.49
C ARG A 171 -12.48 5.54 0.82
N LYS A 172 -13.25 5.15 1.83
CA LYS A 172 -13.47 3.75 2.21
C LYS A 172 -14.72 3.26 1.49
N LEU A 173 -14.59 2.18 0.75
CA LEU A 173 -15.63 1.59 -0.08
C LEU A 173 -15.97 0.19 0.44
N ASP A 174 -17.26 -0.11 0.40
CA ASP A 174 -17.79 -1.46 0.57
C ASP A 174 -17.45 -2.34 -0.63
N ILE A 175 -17.37 -3.65 -0.36
CA ILE A 175 -17.07 -4.66 -1.38
C ILE A 175 -18.39 -5.27 -1.79
N ASP A 176 -19.04 -4.62 -2.74
CA ASP A 176 -20.34 -4.98 -3.28
C ASP A 176 -20.34 -4.91 -4.82
N ASP A 177 -21.49 -5.21 -5.42
CA ASP A 177 -21.68 -5.20 -6.87
C ASP A 177 -21.52 -3.81 -7.49
N CYS A 178 -21.58 -2.74 -6.69
CA CYS A 178 -21.43 -1.35 -7.12
C CYS A 178 -20.01 -0.81 -6.87
N LEU A 179 -19.05 -1.63 -6.40
CA LEU A 179 -17.70 -1.19 -6.06
C LEU A 179 -17.03 -0.39 -7.17
N PHE A 180 -17.09 -0.87 -8.42
CA PHE A 180 -16.42 -0.19 -9.54
C PHE A 180 -17.15 1.09 -9.99
N ASP A 181 -18.48 1.15 -9.87
CA ASP A 181 -19.22 2.39 -10.11
C ASP A 181 -18.84 3.45 -9.08
N ASN A 182 -18.70 3.05 -7.81
CA ASN A 182 -18.25 3.92 -6.72
C ASN A 182 -16.80 4.40 -6.91
N ILE A 183 -15.92 3.54 -7.46
CA ILE A 183 -14.55 3.91 -7.82
C ILE A 183 -14.55 4.96 -8.94
N GLU A 184 -15.35 4.78 -10.00
CA GLU A 184 -15.41 5.75 -11.09
C GLU A 184 -16.01 7.08 -10.64
N LEU A 185 -17.05 7.06 -9.81
CA LEU A 185 -17.60 8.28 -9.20
C LEU A 185 -16.53 9.01 -8.38
N TYR A 186 -15.78 8.29 -7.54
CA TYR A 186 -14.69 8.86 -6.76
C TYR A 186 -13.62 9.50 -7.66
N LYS A 187 -13.23 8.84 -8.76
CA LYS A 187 -12.23 9.36 -9.70
C LYS A 187 -12.73 10.65 -10.38
N GLN A 188 -14.00 10.70 -10.76
CA GLN A 188 -14.61 11.91 -11.34
C GLN A 188 -14.59 13.07 -10.34
N GLU A 189 -15.00 12.83 -9.10
CA GLU A 189 -14.96 13.85 -8.04
C GLU A 189 -13.53 14.36 -7.79
N ALA A 190 -12.54 13.45 -7.74
CA ALA A 190 -11.15 13.82 -7.57
C ALA A 190 -10.64 14.65 -8.76
N HIS A 191 -11.00 14.29 -9.99
CA HIS A 191 -10.65 15.07 -11.18
C HIS A 191 -11.29 16.46 -11.20
N ILE A 192 -12.54 16.61 -10.73
CA ILE A 192 -13.20 17.91 -10.63
C ILE A 192 -12.53 18.78 -9.57
N LYS A 193 -12.28 18.20 -8.39
CA LYS A 193 -11.73 18.92 -7.24
C LYS A 193 -10.28 19.37 -7.45
N TYR A 194 -9.50 18.62 -8.23
CA TYR A 194 -8.06 18.84 -8.42
C TYR A 194 -7.67 18.92 -9.90
N ALA A 195 -8.54 19.53 -10.71
CA ALA A 195 -8.43 19.55 -12.17
C ALA A 195 -7.08 20.13 -12.65
N ASP A 196 -6.58 21.17 -11.98
CA ASP A 196 -5.34 21.86 -12.35
C ASP A 196 -4.09 20.99 -12.07
N GLU A 197 -4.08 20.30 -10.94
CA GLU A 197 -3.00 19.38 -10.54
C GLU A 197 -2.96 18.14 -11.45
N PHE A 198 -4.12 17.57 -11.76
CA PHE A 198 -4.21 16.45 -12.70
C PHE A 198 -3.73 16.84 -14.11
N LYS A 199 -4.06 18.04 -14.57
CA LYS A 199 -3.57 18.56 -15.86
C LYS A 199 -2.06 18.71 -15.86
N HIS A 200 -1.47 19.20 -14.77
CA HIS A 200 -0.02 19.28 -14.60
C HIS A 200 0.62 17.88 -14.61
N TYR A 201 0.02 16.92 -13.90
CA TYR A 201 0.49 15.54 -13.83
C TYR A 201 0.47 14.83 -15.19
N GLN A 202 -0.61 15.01 -15.97
CA GLN A 202 -0.71 14.46 -17.34
C GLN A 202 0.38 15.04 -18.26
N ILE A 203 0.71 16.33 -18.12
CA ILE A 203 1.81 16.96 -18.86
C ILE A 203 3.16 16.36 -18.43
N LEU A 204 3.38 16.16 -17.13
CA LEU A 204 4.60 15.58 -16.59
C LEU A 204 4.82 14.14 -17.09
N ILE A 205 3.80 13.28 -17.01
CA ILE A 205 3.85 11.91 -17.54
C ILE A 205 4.13 11.90 -19.05
N LYS A 206 3.46 12.78 -19.81
CA LYS A 206 3.65 12.87 -21.26
C LYS A 206 5.09 13.26 -21.61
N ASN A 207 5.70 14.14 -20.82
CA ASN A 207 7.09 14.53 -20.98
C ASN A 207 8.06 13.41 -20.56
N LEU A 208 7.83 12.72 -19.45
CA LEU A 208 8.64 11.58 -19.01
C LEU A 208 8.62 10.41 -20.01
N LYS A 209 7.45 10.10 -20.60
CA LYS A 209 7.33 9.09 -21.67
C LYS A 209 8.06 9.49 -22.95
N ARG A 210 8.19 10.79 -23.24
CA ARG A 210 9.00 11.29 -24.37
C ARG A 210 10.50 11.15 -24.12
N VAL A 211 10.94 11.38 -22.88
CA VAL A 211 12.36 11.30 -22.51
C VAL A 211 12.85 9.84 -22.44
N ASN A 212 11.99 8.91 -22.03
CA ASN A 212 12.33 7.48 -21.89
C ASN A 212 12.11 6.63 -23.15
N ASN A 213 11.71 7.23 -24.29
CA ASN A 213 11.70 6.58 -25.60
C ASN A 213 13.01 6.87 -26.37
N LEU A 214 14.14 6.72 -25.68
CA LEU A 214 15.50 6.63 -26.24
C LEU A 214 16.06 5.24 -25.92
#